data_AF-A0A1R0XUG8-F1
#
_entry.id   AF-A0A1R0XUG8-F1
#
_cell.length_a   1.000
_cell.length_b   1.000
_cell.length_c   1.000
_cell.angle_alpha   90.00
_cell.angle_beta   90.00
_cell.angle_gamma   90.00
#
_symmetry.space_group_name_H-M   'P 1'
#
loop_
_entity.id
_entity.type
_entity.pdbx_description
1 polymer ?
#
loop_
_entity_poly.entity_id
_entity_poly.type
_entity_poly.pdbx_seq_one_letter_code
_entity_poly.pdbx_strand_id
1 'polypeptide(L)'
;MKKHTFILALTIVLSVVLSACASSNNEAAVETNLTAKEMVDEMLAKVEQPSLMEVEEDMVSQLYHLAPSLLEDYSIRMPMMNVKSNEIAILKVKDAKDISTVETAVKERAADIQKQFEQYLPDQYENAQNYKLVKKGNYILFVISESADQLVTEFDTLFTKK
;
A
#
# COMPACT_ATOMS: atom_id res chain seq x y z
N MET A 1 -55.70 25.18 -55.38
CA MET A 1 -55.57 25.09 -53.90
C MET A 1 -55.78 23.63 -53.53
N LYS A 2 -54.90 22.82 -52.93
CA LYS A 2 -53.60 22.94 -52.26
C LYS A 2 -52.89 21.59 -52.56
N LYS A 3 -51.76 21.61 -53.28
CA LYS A 3 -50.42 21.24 -52.77
C LYS A 3 -50.37 19.90 -52.00
N HIS A 4 -49.82 18.89 -52.69
CA HIS A 4 -49.41 17.60 -52.15
C HIS A 4 -48.26 17.75 -51.18
N THR A 5 -48.37 17.07 -50.05
CA THR A 5 -47.37 16.87 -48.99
C THR A 5 -47.99 15.85 -48.02
N PHE A 6 -47.32 14.91 -47.36
CA PHE A 6 -45.91 14.75 -47.01
C PHE A 6 -45.65 13.26 -46.69
N ILE A 7 -44.63 12.68 -47.33
CA ILE A 7 -43.54 11.83 -46.79
C ILE A 7 -43.85 10.57 -45.96
N LEU A 8 -43.41 9.46 -46.56
CA LEU A 8 -43.08 8.14 -46.03
C LEU A 8 -42.05 8.21 -44.89
N ALA A 9 -42.42 7.68 -43.73
CA ALA A 9 -41.51 7.42 -42.62
C ALA A 9 -40.53 6.30 -42.99
N LEU A 10 -39.23 6.60 -42.97
CA LEU A 10 -38.15 5.61 -42.85
C LEU A 10 -37.21 6.10 -41.76
N THR A 11 -37.42 5.60 -40.56
CA THR A 11 -36.58 5.78 -39.38
C THR A 11 -35.18 5.25 -39.65
N ILE A 12 -34.24 6.14 -39.92
CA ILE A 12 -32.81 5.86 -39.88
C ILE A 12 -32.40 5.80 -38.40
N VAL A 13 -32.08 4.59 -37.96
CA VAL A 13 -31.41 4.31 -36.69
C VAL A 13 -30.04 4.98 -36.73
N LEU A 14 -29.89 6.10 -36.02
CA LEU A 14 -28.61 6.72 -35.73
C LEU A 14 -28.33 6.51 -34.23
N SER A 15 -27.94 5.29 -33.88
CA SER A 15 -27.32 5.00 -32.59
C SER A 15 -25.93 5.64 -32.58
N VAL A 16 -25.88 6.89 -32.14
CA VAL A 16 -24.64 7.55 -31.73
C VAL A 16 -24.15 6.79 -30.50
N VAL A 17 -23.21 5.87 -30.73
CA VAL A 17 -22.37 5.33 -29.67
C VAL A 17 -21.45 6.48 -29.26
N LEU A 18 -21.93 7.30 -28.32
CA LEU A 18 -21.05 8.15 -27.54
C LEU A 18 -20.17 7.18 -26.76
N SER A 19 -18.98 6.96 -27.31
CA SER A 19 -17.86 6.41 -26.59
C SER A 19 -17.66 7.29 -25.38
N ALA A 20 -18.23 6.85 -24.25
CA ALA A 20 -17.76 7.25 -22.95
C ALA A 20 -16.33 6.74 -22.88
N CYS A 21 -15.38 7.55 -23.36
CA CYS A 21 -14.07 7.63 -22.76
C CYS A 21 -14.34 8.01 -21.30
N ALA A 22 -14.67 7.00 -20.49
CA ALA A 22 -14.31 7.01 -19.10
C ALA A 22 -12.82 7.33 -19.12
N SER A 23 -12.51 8.53 -18.63
CA SER A 23 -11.18 8.94 -18.27
C SER A 23 -10.64 7.92 -17.28
N SER A 24 -10.14 6.80 -17.79
CA SER A 24 -9.04 6.10 -17.18
C SER A 24 -7.91 7.12 -17.19
N ASN A 25 -7.77 7.82 -16.08
CA ASN A 25 -6.48 8.31 -15.68
C ASN A 25 -5.55 7.10 -15.74
N ASN A 26 -4.89 6.91 -16.88
CA ASN A 26 -3.60 6.23 -16.95
C ASN A 26 -2.64 7.17 -16.21
N GLU A 27 -2.83 7.28 -14.89
CA GLU A 27 -1.73 7.48 -13.98
C GLU A 27 -0.75 6.37 -14.34
N ALA A 28 0.38 6.76 -14.93
CA ALA A 28 1.41 5.80 -15.31
C ALA A 28 1.64 4.87 -14.11
N ALA A 29 1.51 3.56 -14.32
CA ALA A 29 1.67 2.58 -13.25
C ALA A 29 2.97 2.88 -12.48
N VAL A 30 2.80 3.24 -11.21
CA VAL A 30 3.91 3.55 -10.30
C VAL A 30 4.54 2.21 -9.95
N GLU A 31 5.64 1.92 -10.62
CA GLU A 31 6.34 0.64 -10.55
C GLU A 31 7.81 0.88 -10.21
N THR A 32 8.39 -0.12 -9.56
CA THR A 32 9.83 -0.23 -9.31
C THR A 32 10.31 -1.60 -9.80
N ASN A 33 11.59 -1.70 -10.14
CA ASN A 33 12.21 -2.98 -10.52
C ASN A 33 12.75 -3.75 -9.32
N LEU A 34 12.63 -3.18 -8.11
CA LEU A 34 13.08 -3.78 -6.86
C LEU A 34 12.01 -4.72 -6.31
N THR A 35 12.44 -5.83 -5.74
CA THR A 35 11.63 -6.65 -4.83
C THR A 35 11.36 -5.89 -3.54
N ALA A 36 10.29 -6.23 -2.82
CA ALA A 36 9.99 -5.67 -1.52
C ALA A 36 11.16 -5.86 -0.53
N LYS A 37 11.89 -6.98 -0.64
CA LYS A 37 13.10 -7.23 0.14
C LYS A 37 14.19 -6.20 -0.16
N GLU A 38 14.53 -6.02 -1.44
CA GLU A 38 15.55 -5.04 -1.86
C GLU A 38 15.16 -3.62 -1.45
N MET A 39 13.88 -3.27 -1.54
CA MET A 39 13.39 -1.97 -1.09
C MET A 39 13.64 -1.74 0.39
N VAL A 40 13.31 -2.70 1.25
CA VAL A 40 13.57 -2.59 2.70
C VAL A 40 15.08 -2.59 2.98
N ASP A 41 15.86 -3.43 2.30
CA ASP A 41 17.32 -3.47 2.46
C ASP A 41 17.95 -2.11 2.08
N GLU A 42 17.51 -1.48 0.98
CA GLU A 42 17.98 -0.14 0.57
C GLU A 42 17.61 0.96 1.57
N MET A 43 16.39 0.91 2.12
CA MET A 43 15.96 1.83 3.18
C MET A 43 16.84 1.69 4.43
N LEU A 44 17.10 0.46 4.86
CA LEU A 44 17.91 0.15 6.04
C LEU A 44 19.41 0.44 5.83
N ALA A 45 19.89 0.44 4.59
CA ALA A 45 21.26 0.86 4.28
C ALA A 45 21.48 2.36 4.46
N LYS A 46 20.41 3.17 4.41
CA LYS A 46 20.47 4.64 4.49
C LYS A 46 19.99 5.19 5.82
N VAL A 47 19.05 4.50 6.48
CA VAL A 47 18.47 4.92 7.75
C VAL A 47 18.73 3.85 8.80
N GLU A 48 19.55 4.17 9.79
CA GLU A 48 19.89 3.26 10.89
C GLU A 48 18.64 2.88 11.68
N GLN A 49 18.51 1.60 12.02
CA GLN A 49 17.44 1.04 12.86
C GLN A 49 18.04 0.12 13.93
N PRO A 50 17.32 -0.16 15.03
CA PRO A 50 17.70 -1.25 15.92
C PRO A 50 17.77 -2.58 15.16
N SER A 51 18.41 -3.59 15.75
CA SER A 51 18.46 -4.93 15.13
C SER A 51 17.06 -5.44 14.81
N LEU A 52 16.80 -5.69 13.54
CA LEU A 52 15.54 -6.23 13.04
C LEU A 52 15.75 -7.68 12.57
N MET A 53 14.67 -8.43 12.55
CA MET A 53 14.60 -9.77 11.99
C MET A 53 13.49 -9.84 10.94
N GLU A 54 13.71 -10.68 9.93
CA GLU A 54 12.71 -11.00 8.91
C GLU A 54 11.57 -11.81 9.53
N VAL A 55 10.35 -11.49 9.12
CA VAL A 55 9.16 -12.26 9.49
C VAL A 55 8.93 -13.32 8.42
N GLU A 56 8.91 -14.58 8.84
CA GLU A 56 8.66 -15.73 7.98
C GLU A 56 7.18 -15.79 7.53
N GLU A 57 6.93 -16.43 6.38
CA GLU A 57 5.60 -16.48 5.75
C GLU A 57 4.49 -17.00 6.68
N ASP A 58 4.79 -18.00 7.50
CA ASP A 58 3.84 -18.62 8.43
C ASP A 58 3.40 -17.67 9.55
N MET A 59 4.23 -16.68 9.89
CA MET A 59 3.94 -15.67 10.90
C MET A 59 3.15 -14.48 10.36
N VAL A 60 3.22 -14.20 9.05
CA VAL A 60 2.53 -13.03 8.44
C VAL A 60 1.04 -13.06 8.74
N SER A 61 0.38 -14.21 8.52
CA SER A 61 -1.06 -14.33 8.77
C SER A 61 -1.43 -14.14 10.24
N GLN A 62 -0.55 -14.50 11.16
CA GLN A 62 -0.80 -14.39 12.60
C GLN A 62 -0.59 -12.97 13.10
N LEU A 63 0.46 -12.29 12.61
CA LEU A 63 0.83 -10.96 13.07
C LEU A 63 -0.02 -9.86 12.43
N TYR A 64 -0.34 -9.98 11.14
CA TYR A 64 -1.03 -8.95 10.37
C TYR A 64 -2.52 -9.24 10.16
N HIS A 65 -3.03 -10.40 10.61
CA HIS A 65 -4.40 -10.84 10.32
C HIS A 65 -4.69 -10.89 8.82
N LEU A 66 -3.65 -11.12 8.00
CA LEU A 66 -3.68 -10.96 6.55
C LEU A 66 -3.29 -12.26 5.85
N ALA A 67 -4.10 -12.69 4.87
CA ALA A 67 -3.74 -13.82 4.03
C ALA A 67 -2.59 -13.43 3.07
N PRO A 68 -1.41 -14.06 3.14
CA PRO A 68 -0.27 -13.73 2.25
C PRO A 68 -0.60 -13.94 0.77
N SER A 69 -1.61 -14.76 0.45
CA SER A 69 -2.09 -14.97 -0.92
C SER A 69 -2.58 -13.70 -1.63
N LEU A 70 -2.91 -12.63 -0.89
CA LEU A 70 -3.28 -11.32 -1.44
C LEU A 70 -2.07 -10.52 -1.93
N LEU A 71 -0.87 -10.87 -1.49
CA LEU A 71 0.37 -10.17 -1.76
C LEU A 71 1.11 -10.81 -2.93
N GLU A 72 1.55 -9.99 -3.87
CA GLU A 72 2.43 -10.38 -4.97
C GLU A 72 3.86 -10.56 -4.45
N ASP A 73 4.30 -9.64 -3.59
CA ASP A 73 5.61 -9.61 -2.96
C ASP A 73 5.53 -8.87 -1.62
N TYR A 74 6.38 -9.22 -0.66
CA TYR A 74 6.45 -8.52 0.61
C TYR A 74 7.78 -8.71 1.32
N SER A 75 8.09 -7.76 2.20
CA SER A 75 9.21 -7.85 3.15
C SER A 75 8.78 -7.19 4.43
N ILE A 76 8.86 -7.92 5.54
CA ILE A 76 8.50 -7.43 6.87
C ILE A 76 9.72 -7.64 7.77
N ARG A 77 10.09 -6.59 8.49
CA ARG A 77 11.21 -6.54 9.44
C ARG A 77 10.68 -6.07 10.79
N MET A 78 10.64 -6.98 11.75
CA MET A 78 10.21 -6.69 13.12
C MET A 78 11.43 -6.60 14.05
N PRO A 79 11.29 -6.04 15.26
CA PRO A 79 12.43 -5.84 16.13
C PRO A 79 12.89 -7.18 16.71
N MET A 80 14.21 -7.42 16.69
CA MET A 80 14.80 -8.62 17.30
C MET A 80 14.69 -8.60 18.83
N MET A 81 14.69 -7.39 19.42
CA MET A 81 14.49 -7.18 20.85
C MET A 81 13.03 -6.84 21.14
N ASN A 82 12.37 -7.62 21.99
CA ASN A 82 10.96 -7.44 22.37
C ASN A 82 10.64 -6.14 23.16
N VAL A 83 11.67 -5.38 23.52
CA VAL A 83 11.57 -4.05 24.15
C VAL A 83 11.64 -2.91 23.14
N LYS A 84 11.54 -3.21 21.84
CA LYS A 84 11.48 -2.23 20.76
C LYS A 84 10.18 -2.39 19.98
N SER A 85 9.61 -1.26 19.55
CA SER A 85 8.39 -1.23 18.72
C SER A 85 8.67 -1.08 17.22
N ASN A 86 9.95 -0.84 16.84
CA ASN A 86 10.33 -0.60 15.45
C ASN A 86 9.92 -1.75 14.53
N GLU A 87 9.24 -1.44 13.45
CA GLU A 87 8.81 -2.40 12.43
C GLU A 87 8.79 -1.70 11.08
N ILE A 88 9.22 -2.38 10.02
CA ILE A 88 9.16 -1.89 8.64
C ILE A 88 8.57 -2.99 7.78
N ALA A 89 7.51 -2.69 7.05
CA ALA A 89 6.91 -3.61 6.09
C ALA A 89 6.64 -2.91 4.76
N ILE A 90 7.02 -3.58 3.68
CA ILE A 90 6.57 -3.26 2.32
C ILE A 90 5.71 -4.42 1.85
N LEU A 91 4.46 -4.12 1.50
CA LEU A 91 3.45 -5.08 1.07
C LEU A 91 2.98 -4.68 -0.33
N LYS A 92 3.28 -5.50 -1.35
CA LYS A 92 2.81 -5.29 -2.72
C LYS A 92 1.60 -6.19 -2.97
N VAL A 93 0.44 -5.62 -3.28
CA VAL A 93 -0.77 -6.41 -3.59
C VAL A 93 -0.76 -6.93 -5.03
N LYS A 94 -1.36 -8.10 -5.24
CA LYS A 94 -1.57 -8.65 -6.60
C LYS A 94 -2.57 -7.86 -7.41
N ASP A 95 -3.62 -7.37 -6.76
CA ASP A 95 -4.73 -6.65 -7.38
C ASP A 95 -4.98 -5.37 -6.59
N ALA A 96 -5.04 -4.23 -7.28
CA ALA A 96 -5.23 -2.91 -6.69
C ALA A 96 -6.51 -2.83 -5.83
N LYS A 97 -7.51 -3.68 -6.10
CA LYS A 97 -8.73 -3.74 -5.28
C LYS A 97 -8.47 -4.17 -3.83
N ASP A 98 -7.38 -4.90 -3.58
CA ASP A 98 -7.05 -5.46 -2.27
C ASP A 98 -6.26 -4.48 -1.38
N ILE A 99 -5.89 -3.30 -1.90
CA ILE A 99 -5.19 -2.25 -1.14
C ILE A 99 -5.92 -1.90 0.16
N SER A 100 -7.24 -1.72 0.12
CA SER A 100 -8.00 -1.34 1.33
C SER A 100 -8.06 -2.46 2.36
N THR A 101 -8.04 -3.71 1.93
CA THR A 101 -7.99 -4.88 2.82
C THR A 101 -6.64 -4.91 3.53
N VAL A 102 -5.53 -4.78 2.79
CA VAL A 102 -4.18 -4.77 3.35
C VAL A 102 -3.95 -3.55 4.25
N GLU A 103 -4.47 -2.38 3.89
CA GLU A 103 -4.40 -1.17 4.74
C GLU A 103 -5.09 -1.40 6.10
N THR A 104 -6.25 -2.07 6.12
CA THR A 104 -6.95 -2.40 7.37
C THR A 104 -6.11 -3.34 8.23
N ALA A 105 -5.57 -4.40 7.64
CA ALA A 105 -4.68 -5.35 8.31
C ALA A 105 -3.45 -4.67 8.94
N VAL A 106 -2.81 -3.74 8.22
CA VAL A 106 -1.68 -2.95 8.74
C VAL A 106 -2.10 -2.08 9.93
N LYS A 107 -3.27 -1.45 9.87
CA LYS A 107 -3.77 -0.62 11.00
C LYS A 107 -4.07 -1.47 12.23
N GLU A 108 -4.58 -2.69 12.03
CA GLU A 108 -4.77 -3.65 13.11
C GLU A 108 -3.42 -4.06 13.72
N ARG A 109 -2.41 -4.38 12.89
CA ARG A 109 -1.04 -4.64 13.37
C ARG A 109 -0.49 -3.47 14.19
N ALA A 110 -0.64 -2.23 13.72
CA ALA A 110 -0.19 -1.05 14.45
C ALA A 110 -0.90 -0.91 15.81
N ALA A 111 -2.22 -1.17 15.86
CA ALA A 111 -2.99 -1.16 17.09
C ALA A 111 -2.55 -2.26 18.08
N ASP A 112 -2.22 -3.46 17.58
CA ASP A 112 -1.70 -4.55 18.40
C ASP A 112 -0.34 -4.19 19.05
N ILE A 113 0.57 -3.58 18.28
CA ILE A 113 1.87 -3.11 18.80
C ILE A 113 1.66 -1.97 19.82
N GLN A 114 0.76 -1.03 19.55
CA GLN A 114 0.42 0.03 20.50
C GLN A 114 -0.10 -0.55 21.82
N LYS A 115 -1.04 -1.48 21.76
CA LYS A 115 -1.60 -2.15 22.95
C LYS A 115 -0.53 -2.93 23.72
N GLN A 116 0.44 -3.54 23.04
CA GLN A 116 1.55 -4.24 23.69
C GLN A 116 2.37 -3.30 24.59
N PHE A 117 2.58 -2.05 24.18
CA PHE A 117 3.43 -1.10 24.91
C PHE A 117 2.66 -0.12 25.80
N GLU A 118 1.35 0.03 25.63
CA GLU A 118 0.49 1.02 26.30
C GLU A 118 0.69 1.10 27.83
N GLN A 119 0.90 -0.05 28.48
CA GLN A 119 1.07 -0.14 29.94
C GLN A 119 2.50 -0.54 30.38
N TYR A 120 3.44 -0.68 29.45
CA TYR A 120 4.77 -1.22 29.73
C TYR A 120 5.90 -0.19 29.53
N LEU A 121 6.10 0.27 28.30
CA LEU A 121 7.19 1.17 27.94
C LEU A 121 6.60 2.40 27.21
N PRO A 122 6.40 3.52 27.91
CA PRO A 122 5.75 4.69 27.35
C PRO A 122 6.44 5.27 26.11
N ASP A 123 7.76 5.22 26.06
CA ASP A 123 8.56 5.66 24.90
C ASP A 123 8.28 4.80 23.65
N GLN A 124 8.18 3.47 23.85
CA GLN A 124 7.88 2.55 22.75
C GLN A 124 6.41 2.64 22.32
N TYR A 125 5.50 2.94 23.25
CA TYR A 125 4.11 3.24 22.94
C TYR A 125 3.98 4.50 22.09
N GLU A 126 4.64 5.60 22.49
CA GLU A 126 4.67 6.85 21.72
C GLU A 126 5.24 6.62 20.31
N ASN A 127 6.33 5.86 20.19
CA ASN A 127 6.88 5.47 18.89
C ASN A 127 5.86 4.69 18.04
N ALA A 128 5.16 3.71 18.63
CA ALA A 128 4.14 2.92 17.94
C ALA A 128 2.91 3.75 17.53
N GLN A 129 2.55 4.80 18.28
CA GLN A 129 1.49 5.73 17.91
C GLN A 129 1.86 6.60 16.71
N ASN A 130 3.16 6.88 16.52
CA ASN A 130 3.69 7.71 15.44
C ASN A 130 3.96 6.94 14.14
N TYR A 131 3.38 5.74 13.98
CA TYR A 131 3.54 4.94 12.78
C TYR A 131 3.15 5.70 11.51
N LYS A 132 3.78 5.35 10.38
CA LYS A 132 3.41 5.84 9.06
C LYS A 132 2.88 4.70 8.23
N LEU A 133 1.82 5.01 7.48
CA LEU A 133 1.26 4.15 6.46
C LEU A 133 1.18 4.95 5.17
N VAL A 134 1.93 4.53 4.15
CA VAL A 134 2.01 5.21 2.86
C VAL A 134 1.59 4.26 1.76
N LYS A 135 0.75 4.75 0.84
CA LYS A 135 0.29 4.01 -0.33
C LYS A 135 0.92 4.58 -1.59
N LYS A 136 1.42 3.70 -2.45
CA LYS A 136 2.04 4.09 -3.72
C LYS A 136 1.79 3.03 -4.77
N GLY A 137 0.82 3.27 -5.66
CA GLY A 137 0.36 2.23 -6.59
C GLY A 137 -0.15 1.00 -5.84
N ASN A 138 0.37 -0.17 -6.18
CA ASN A 138 0.05 -1.45 -5.51
C ASN A 138 0.84 -1.69 -4.21
N TYR A 139 1.64 -0.72 -3.75
CA TYR A 139 2.51 -0.87 -2.59
C TYR A 139 1.93 -0.16 -1.37
N ILE A 140 2.07 -0.80 -0.22
CA ILE A 140 1.83 -0.24 1.10
C ILE A 140 3.13 -0.32 1.88
N LEU A 141 3.61 0.83 2.34
CA LEU A 141 4.64 0.93 3.37
C LEU A 141 3.95 1.07 4.73
N PHE A 142 4.38 0.26 5.69
CA PHE A 142 4.13 0.43 7.12
C PHE A 142 5.46 0.62 7.83
N VAL A 143 5.56 1.64 8.68
CA VAL A 143 6.77 1.87 9.47
C VAL A 143 6.43 2.40 10.86
N ILE A 144 7.01 1.75 11.88
CA ILE A 144 7.19 2.30 13.22
C ILE A 144 8.68 2.54 13.39
N SER A 145 9.06 3.79 13.63
CA SER A 145 10.45 4.19 13.82
C SER A 145 10.51 5.63 14.30
N GLU A 146 11.49 5.93 15.14
CA GLU A 146 11.86 7.30 15.50
C GLU A 146 12.31 8.10 14.26
N SER A 147 12.71 7.41 13.18
CA SER A 147 13.09 7.98 11.88
C SER A 147 12.07 7.69 10.76
N ALA A 148 10.79 7.50 11.11
CA ALA A 148 9.76 7.10 10.14
C ALA A 148 9.62 8.05 8.95
N ASP A 149 9.73 9.37 9.15
CA ASP A 149 9.64 10.34 8.04
C ASP A 149 10.82 10.24 7.05
N GLN A 150 12.02 9.88 7.54
CA GLN A 150 13.18 9.63 6.68
C GLN A 150 12.99 8.33 5.88
N LEU A 151 12.47 7.28 6.52
CA LEU A 151 12.16 6.02 5.85
C LEU A 151 11.06 6.19 4.78
N VAL A 152 10.04 7.00 5.04
CA VAL A 152 9.03 7.38 4.03
C VAL A 152 9.68 8.11 2.86
N THR A 153 10.59 9.04 3.13
CA THR A 153 11.34 9.76 2.09
C THR A 153 12.15 8.80 1.23
N GLU A 154 12.89 7.87 1.85
CA GLU A 154 13.67 6.88 1.11
C GLU A 154 12.79 5.96 0.28
N PHE A 155 11.69 5.44 0.85
CA PHE A 155 10.69 4.66 0.11
C PHE A 155 10.19 5.40 -1.12
N ASP A 156 9.93 6.71 -1.01
CA ASP A 156 9.46 7.50 -2.14
C ASP A 156 10.45 7.57 -3.29
N THR A 157 11.76 7.53 -3.01
CA THR A 157 12.82 7.55 -4.03
C THR A 157 12.95 6.24 -4.82
N LEU A 158 12.42 5.13 -4.29
CA LEU A 158 12.55 3.80 -4.90
C LEU A 158 11.69 3.60 -6.15
N PHE A 159 10.84 4.58 -6.47
CA PHE A 159 9.92 4.52 -7.60
C PHE A 159 10.40 5.42 -8.73
N THR A 160 10.49 4.89 -9.93
CA THR A 160 10.78 5.68 -11.12
C THR A 160 9.55 6.48 -11.53
N LYS A 161 9.69 7.79 -11.74
CA LYS A 161 8.69 8.56 -12.50
C LYS A 161 8.84 8.16 -13.97
N LYS A 162 7.84 7.51 -14.54
CA LYS A 162 7.73 7.36 -15.99
C LYS A 162 7.41 8.70 -16.64
#